data_AF-A0A016UVB2-F1
#
_entry.id   AF-A0A016UVB2-F1
#
_cell.length_a   1.000
_cell.length_b   1.000
_cell.length_c   1.000
_cell.angle_alpha   90.00
_cell.angle_beta   90.00
_cell.angle_gamma   90.00
#
_symmetry.space_group_name_H-M   'P 1'
#
loop_
_entity.id
_entity.type
_entity.pdbx_description
1 polymer ?
#
loop_
_entity_poly.entity_id
_entity_poly.type
_entity_poly.pdbx_seq_one_letter_code
_entity_poly.pdbx_strand_id
1 'polypeptide(L)'
;MGVETIKLPTGRCMPVLGLGTWLSTDEGQLTAALRTALDSGYRLIDTAFLYQNEAVIGKVLQEYFKNGKLKREDIFITSKLPFTAHAPEDVEKCLNMQLKALQLDYLDLYLIHSPLPFQRSVLEGYCITCRYSGVLRFIQFNNDEVFYLNDLTLEGDSGPA
;
A
#
# COMPACT_ATOMS: atom_id res chain seq x y z
N MET A 1 -9.59 -26.20 -1.71
CA MET A 1 -8.13 -26.16 -1.48
C MET A 1 -7.84 -24.86 -0.75
N GLY A 2 -7.13 -24.91 0.38
CA GLY A 2 -6.80 -23.69 1.13
C GLY A 2 -5.78 -22.85 0.37
N VAL A 3 -5.82 -21.54 0.54
CA VAL A 3 -4.80 -20.62 0.02
C VAL A 3 -3.54 -20.80 0.86
N GLU A 4 -2.39 -21.02 0.21
CA GLU A 4 -1.11 -21.11 0.90
C GLU A 4 -0.72 -19.74 1.47
N THR A 5 -0.27 -19.73 2.74
CA THR A 5 0.02 -18.49 3.47
C THR A 5 1.33 -18.59 4.24
N ILE A 6 1.96 -17.45 4.47
CA ILE A 6 3.08 -17.27 5.38
C ILE A 6 2.62 -16.46 6.61
N LYS A 7 3.08 -16.84 7.79
CA LYS A 7 2.78 -16.11 9.03
C LYS A 7 3.75 -14.92 9.17
N LEU A 8 3.20 -13.72 9.21
CA LEU A 8 3.96 -12.50 9.48
C LEU A 8 4.35 -12.42 10.97
N PRO A 9 5.37 -11.62 11.33
CA PRO A 9 5.73 -11.39 12.73
C PRO A 9 4.57 -10.88 13.61
N THR A 10 3.62 -10.17 13.00
CA THR A 10 2.39 -9.69 13.66
C THR A 10 1.37 -10.79 13.92
N GLY A 11 1.66 -12.03 13.53
CA GLY A 11 0.78 -13.19 13.69
C GLY A 11 -0.26 -13.35 12.57
N ARG A 12 -0.44 -12.34 11.71
CA ARG A 12 -1.38 -12.39 10.58
C ARG A 12 -0.85 -13.30 9.47
N CYS A 13 -1.74 -14.04 8.81
CA CYS A 13 -1.38 -14.89 7.68
C CYS A 13 -1.50 -14.11 6.37
N MET A 14 -0.41 -14.02 5.61
CA MET A 14 -0.36 -13.38 4.30
C MET A 14 -0.35 -14.45 3.21
N PRO A 15 -1.24 -14.39 2.19
CA PRO A 15 -1.15 -15.27 1.03
C PRO A 15 0.20 -15.17 0.33
N VAL A 16 0.78 -16.30 -0.07
CA VAL A 16 2.09 -16.33 -0.75
C VAL A 16 2.02 -15.84 -2.19
N LEU A 17 0.82 -15.83 -2.79
CA LEU A 17 0.55 -15.39 -4.15
C LEU A 17 -0.51 -14.29 -4.14
N GLY A 18 -0.27 -13.22 -4.89
CA GLY A 18 -1.16 -12.09 -5.01
C GLY A 18 -1.12 -11.43 -6.39
N LEU A 19 -2.12 -10.57 -6.64
CA LEU A 19 -2.22 -9.78 -7.86
C LEU A 19 -1.60 -8.40 -7.63
N GLY A 20 -0.55 -8.07 -8.40
CA GLY A 20 -0.01 -6.71 -8.47
C GLY A 20 -0.77 -5.86 -9.48
N THR A 21 -1.01 -4.58 -9.15
CA THR A 21 -1.84 -3.67 -9.97
C THR A 21 -1.08 -2.50 -10.60
N TRP A 22 0.25 -2.51 -10.56
CA TRP A 22 1.07 -1.46 -11.17
C TRP A 22 0.87 -1.40 -12.69
N LEU A 23 1.00 -0.19 -13.27
CA LEU A 23 0.84 0.12 -14.70
C LEU A 23 -0.53 -0.22 -15.31
N SER A 24 -1.51 -0.59 -14.49
CA SER A 24 -2.88 -0.84 -14.96
C SER A 24 -3.62 0.50 -15.09
N THR A 25 -3.49 1.14 -16.26
CA THR A 25 -4.10 2.44 -16.58
C THR A 25 -5.48 2.33 -17.20
N ASP A 26 -5.81 1.18 -17.81
CA ASP A 26 -7.14 0.92 -18.36
C ASP A 26 -8.04 0.29 -17.28
N GLU A 27 -9.11 0.99 -16.90
CA GLU A 27 -10.01 0.55 -15.83
C GLU A 27 -10.74 -0.77 -16.18
N GLY A 28 -11.04 -0.99 -17.47
CA GLY A 28 -11.74 -2.19 -17.94
C GLY A 28 -10.86 -3.43 -17.82
N GLN A 29 -9.60 -3.33 -18.25
CA GLN A 29 -8.61 -4.39 -18.12
C GLN A 29 -8.30 -4.68 -16.64
N LEU A 30 -8.13 -3.64 -15.82
CA LEU A 30 -7.93 -3.83 -14.37
C LEU A 30 -9.12 -4.53 -13.73
N THR A 31 -10.34 -4.12 -14.06
CA THR A 31 -11.58 -4.76 -13.56
C THR A 31 -11.64 -6.24 -13.96
N ALA A 32 -11.33 -6.55 -15.22
CA ALA A 32 -11.30 -7.93 -15.71
C ALA A 32 -10.23 -8.76 -15.02
N ALA A 33 -9.03 -8.21 -14.82
CA ALA A 33 -7.92 -8.88 -14.12
C ALA A 33 -8.27 -9.17 -12.65
N LEU A 34 -8.85 -8.20 -11.94
CA LEU A 34 -9.30 -8.36 -10.55
C LEU A 34 -10.35 -9.47 -10.44
N ARG A 35 -11.40 -9.43 -11.27
CA ARG A 35 -12.47 -10.45 -11.28
C ARG A 35 -11.89 -11.83 -11.55
N THR A 36 -11.04 -11.95 -12.57
CA THR A 36 -10.39 -13.21 -12.93
C THR A 36 -9.55 -13.74 -11.78
N ALA A 37 -8.73 -12.91 -11.13
CA ALA A 37 -7.91 -13.33 -10.01
C ALA A 37 -8.74 -13.80 -8.82
N LEU A 38 -9.75 -13.02 -8.41
CA LEU A 38 -10.62 -13.34 -7.27
C LEU A 38 -11.41 -14.64 -7.50
N ASP A 39 -12.00 -14.80 -8.68
CA ASP A 39 -12.72 -16.01 -9.08
C ASP A 39 -11.78 -17.23 -9.22
N SER A 40 -10.51 -17.00 -9.57
CA SER A 40 -9.46 -18.04 -9.62
C SER A 40 -8.87 -18.40 -8.25
N GLY A 41 -9.30 -17.73 -7.17
CA GLY A 41 -8.88 -18.05 -5.80
C GLY A 41 -7.78 -17.15 -5.22
N TYR A 42 -7.36 -16.09 -5.90
CA TYR A 42 -6.43 -15.12 -5.32
C TYR A 42 -7.05 -14.43 -4.11
N ARG A 43 -6.26 -14.26 -3.05
CA ARG A 43 -6.68 -13.58 -1.81
C ARG A 43 -5.73 -12.49 -1.37
N LEU A 44 -4.79 -12.07 -2.22
CA LEU A 44 -3.93 -10.91 -1.98
C LEU A 44 -3.99 -9.96 -3.18
N ILE A 45 -4.20 -8.68 -2.90
CA ILE A 45 -4.07 -7.59 -3.89
C ILE A 45 -2.99 -6.63 -3.40
N ASP A 46 -2.00 -6.40 -4.24
CA ASP A 46 -0.94 -5.41 -4.04
C ASP A 46 -1.20 -4.16 -4.89
N THR A 47 -1.39 -3.03 -4.23
CA THR A 47 -1.63 -1.72 -4.85
C THR A 47 -0.75 -0.65 -4.20
N ALA A 48 -0.89 0.60 -4.61
CA ALA A 48 -0.21 1.76 -4.03
C ALA A 48 -0.93 3.06 -4.40
N PHE A 49 -0.76 4.11 -3.58
CA PHE A 49 -1.31 5.45 -3.84
C PHE A 49 -0.93 5.96 -5.24
N LEU A 50 0.35 5.80 -5.60
CA LEU A 50 0.91 6.29 -6.86
C LEU A 50 0.35 5.61 -8.11
N TYR A 51 -0.28 4.45 -7.98
CA TYR A 51 -0.85 3.73 -9.12
C TYR A 51 -2.15 4.38 -9.60
N GLN A 52 -2.77 5.23 -8.78
CA GLN A 52 -3.97 6.01 -9.11
C GLN A 52 -5.16 5.17 -9.59
N ASN A 53 -5.23 3.91 -9.18
CA ASN A 53 -6.26 2.96 -9.61
C ASN A 53 -7.00 2.26 -8.44
N GLU A 54 -6.74 2.69 -7.20
CA GLU A 54 -7.38 2.14 -5.99
C GLU A 54 -8.90 2.26 -5.99
N ALA A 55 -9.46 3.30 -6.63
CA ALA A 55 -10.90 3.46 -6.77
C ALA A 55 -11.56 2.34 -7.59
N VAL A 56 -10.88 1.83 -8.62
CA VAL A 56 -11.37 0.70 -9.43
C VAL A 56 -11.34 -0.58 -8.60
N ILE A 57 -10.24 -0.81 -7.88
CA ILE A 57 -10.08 -1.95 -6.97
C ILE A 57 -11.20 -1.97 -5.93
N GLY A 58 -11.46 -0.82 -5.29
CA GLY A 58 -12.51 -0.70 -4.28
C GLY A 58 -13.92 -1.01 -4.81
N LYS A 59 -14.25 -0.54 -6.02
CA LYS A 59 -15.53 -0.87 -6.67
C LYS A 59 -15.70 -2.38 -6.85
N VAL A 60 -14.67 -3.07 -7.37
CA VAL A 60 -14.72 -4.53 -7.58
C VAL A 60 -14.84 -5.28 -6.26
N LEU A 61 -14.07 -4.91 -5.24
CA LEU A 61 -14.16 -5.55 -3.92
C LEU A 61 -15.56 -5.42 -3.32
N GLN A 62 -16.16 -4.23 -3.39
CA GLN A 62 -17.51 -3.98 -2.90
C GLN A 62 -18.58 -4.81 -3.64
N GLU A 63 -18.42 -5.05 -4.95
CA GLU A 63 -19.29 -5.98 -5.69
C GLU A 63 -19.21 -7.40 -5.13
N TYR A 64 -18.00 -7.91 -4.84
CA TYR A 64 -17.81 -9.26 -4.30
C TYR A 64 -18.36 -9.39 -2.88
N PHE A 65 -18.19 -8.36 -2.05
CA PHE A 65 -18.71 -8.34 -0.68
C PHE A 65 -20.23 -8.30 -0.67
N LYS A 66 -20.85 -7.40 -1.44
CA LYS A 66 -22.31 -7.27 -1.52
C LYS A 66 -22.99 -8.52 -2.07
N ASN A 67 -22.34 -9.21 -3.01
CA ASN A 67 -22.85 -10.45 -3.60
C ASN A 67 -22.56 -11.68 -2.72
N GLY A 68 -21.92 -11.51 -1.56
CA GLY A 68 -21.60 -12.59 -0.62
C GLY A 68 -20.57 -13.60 -1.15
N LYS A 69 -19.84 -13.27 -2.22
CA LYS A 69 -18.80 -14.13 -2.78
C LYS A 69 -17.56 -14.20 -1.89
N LEU A 70 -17.27 -13.09 -1.21
CA LEU A 70 -16.11 -12.92 -0.32
C LEU A 70 -16.52 -12.02 0.84
N LYS A 71 -15.81 -12.12 1.96
CA LYS A 71 -15.86 -11.16 3.06
C LYS A 71 -14.59 -10.31 3.07
N ARG A 72 -14.62 -9.19 3.79
CA ARG A 72 -13.44 -8.31 3.90
C ARG A 72 -12.23 -9.06 4.44
N GLU A 73 -12.44 -9.87 5.48
CA GLU A 73 -11.40 -10.68 6.13
C GLU A 73 -10.83 -11.81 5.25
N ASP A 74 -11.48 -12.16 4.14
CA ASP A 74 -10.96 -13.15 3.20
C ASP A 74 -9.85 -12.59 2.30
N ILE A 75 -9.70 -11.25 2.22
CA ILE A 75 -8.79 -10.59 1.27
C ILE A 75 -7.70 -9.83 2.02
N PHE A 76 -6.46 -10.12 1.67
CA PHE A 76 -5.29 -9.42 2.15
C PHE A 76 -4.97 -8.24 1.21
N ILE A 77 -5.11 -7.01 1.71
CA ILE A 77 -4.81 -5.80 0.92
C ILE A 77 -3.50 -5.19 1.38
N THR A 78 -2.56 -5.07 0.44
CA THR A 78 -1.32 -4.30 0.59
C THR A 78 -1.46 -2.98 -0.15
N SER A 79 -1.19 -1.86 0.51
CA SER A 79 -0.98 -0.58 -0.15
C SER A 79 0.30 0.11 0.31
N LYS A 80 0.68 1.20 -0.37
CA LYS A 80 1.96 1.87 -0.17
C LYS A 80 1.82 3.39 -0.07
N LEU A 81 2.42 3.96 0.98
CA LEU A 81 2.58 5.39 1.23
C LEU A 81 3.53 6.00 0.18
N PRO A 82 3.12 7.05 -0.55
CA PRO A 82 3.96 7.68 -1.56
C PRO A 82 5.10 8.47 -0.89
N PHE A 83 6.20 8.64 -1.62
CA PHE A 83 7.35 9.43 -1.19
C PHE A 83 7.03 10.91 -0.89
N THR A 84 5.89 11.41 -1.34
CA THR A 84 5.41 12.77 -1.06
C THR A 84 4.68 12.92 0.28
N ALA A 85 4.42 11.84 1.01
CA ALA A 85 3.61 11.84 2.24
C ALA A 85 4.36 11.22 3.44
N HIS A 86 5.69 11.37 3.49
CA HIS A 86 6.51 10.84 4.58
C HIS A 86 6.46 11.68 5.87
N ALA A 87 5.98 12.92 5.80
CA ALA A 87 5.81 13.75 6.99
C ALA A 87 4.73 13.12 7.90
N PRO A 88 4.95 13.00 9.22
CA PRO A 88 4.02 12.33 10.14
C PRO A 88 2.57 12.79 10.00
N GLU A 89 2.35 14.10 9.83
CA GLU A 89 1.04 14.73 9.64
C GLU A 89 0.34 14.39 8.31
N ASP A 90 1.06 13.85 7.33
CA ASP A 90 0.54 13.50 6.01
C ASP A 90 0.28 11.99 5.86
N VAL A 91 0.87 11.16 6.71
CA VAL A 91 0.68 9.70 6.70
C VAL A 91 -0.79 9.35 6.89
N GLU A 92 -1.41 9.87 7.94
CA GLU A 92 -2.82 9.58 8.26
C GLU A 92 -3.77 10.12 7.17
N LYS A 93 -3.49 11.32 6.63
CA LYS A 93 -4.28 11.90 5.53
C LYS A 93 -4.21 11.02 4.29
N CYS A 94 -3.01 10.56 3.92
CA CYS A 94 -2.80 9.71 2.76
C CYS A 94 -3.52 8.37 2.94
N LEU A 95 -3.33 7.70 4.09
CA LEU A 95 -4.03 6.46 4.41
C LEU A 95 -5.55 6.61 4.29
N ASN A 96 -6.13 7.66 4.88
CA ASN A 96 -7.57 7.90 4.83
C ASN A 96 -8.07 8.10 3.39
N MET A 97 -7.29 8.76 2.54
CA MET A 97 -7.61 8.86 1.10
C MET A 97 -7.61 7.49 0.43
N GLN A 98 -6.65 6.63 0.73
CA GLN A 98 -6.55 5.29 0.15
C GLN A 98 -7.65 4.36 0.64
N LEU A 99 -7.94 4.35 1.94
CA LEU A 99 -9.07 3.62 2.53
C LEU A 99 -10.39 4.04 1.90
N LYS A 100 -10.60 5.35 1.71
CA LYS A 100 -11.78 5.87 1.01
C LYS A 100 -11.85 5.42 -0.45
N ALA A 101 -10.74 5.47 -1.19
CA ALA A 101 -10.69 5.02 -2.58
C ALA A 101 -10.98 3.51 -2.70
N LEU A 102 -10.35 2.71 -1.84
CA LEU A 102 -10.54 1.27 -1.75
C LEU A 102 -11.90 0.88 -1.16
N GLN A 103 -12.61 1.81 -0.52
CA GLN A 103 -13.85 1.57 0.23
C GLN A 103 -13.66 0.49 1.31
N LEU A 104 -12.62 0.64 2.14
CA LEU A 104 -12.27 -0.27 3.23
C LEU A 104 -12.05 0.52 4.53
N ASP A 105 -12.24 -0.15 5.66
CA ASP A 105 -11.96 0.43 6.98
C ASP A 105 -10.51 0.19 7.45
N TYR A 106 -9.81 -0.79 6.84
CA TYR A 106 -8.43 -1.13 7.18
C TYR A 106 -7.66 -1.73 6.00
N LEU A 107 -6.33 -1.69 6.08
CA LEU A 107 -5.38 -2.41 5.22
C LEU A 107 -4.71 -3.54 6.00
N ASP A 108 -4.38 -4.65 5.35
CA ASP A 108 -3.67 -5.77 5.99
C ASP A 108 -2.17 -5.50 6.10
N LEU A 109 -1.62 -4.72 5.16
CA LEU A 109 -0.21 -4.29 5.14
C LEU A 109 -0.08 -2.90 4.50
N TYR A 110 0.65 -1.99 5.14
CA TYR A 110 0.96 -0.66 4.59
C TYR A 110 2.48 -0.42 4.56
N LEU A 111 3.00 -0.13 3.37
CA LEU A 111 4.44 -0.03 3.13
C LEU A 111 4.86 1.40 2.81
N ILE A 112 6.06 1.80 3.20
CA ILE A 112 6.73 2.94 2.55
C ILE A 112 7.09 2.51 1.12
N HIS A 113 6.60 3.23 0.11
CA HIS A 113 6.81 2.86 -1.29
C HIS A 113 8.27 3.03 -1.73
N SER A 114 8.97 4.04 -1.21
CA SER A 114 10.38 4.30 -1.47
C SER A 114 11.00 4.95 -0.24
N PRO A 115 12.24 4.61 0.16
CA PRO A 115 12.91 5.25 1.29
C PRO A 115 13.28 6.72 1.07
N LEU A 116 13.10 7.25 -0.15
CA LEU A 116 13.49 8.61 -0.52
C LEU A 116 12.32 9.58 -0.36
N PRO A 117 12.20 10.37 0.72
CA PRO A 117 11.16 11.38 0.85
C PRO A 117 11.34 12.47 -0.21
N PHE A 118 10.26 12.89 -0.85
CA PHE A 118 10.25 14.10 -1.67
C PHE A 118 9.75 15.26 -0.81
N GLN A 119 10.66 16.14 -0.41
CA GLN A 119 10.33 17.34 0.34
C GLN A 119 10.15 18.51 -0.64
N ARG A 120 8.93 19.05 -0.75
CA ARG A 120 8.67 20.25 -1.55
C ARG A 120 9.14 21.49 -0.78
N SER A 121 10.42 21.82 -0.82
CA SER A 121 10.90 23.13 -0.40
C SER A 121 10.64 24.16 -1.51
N VAL A 122 9.83 25.18 -1.24
CA VAL A 122 9.74 26.35 -2.12
C VAL A 122 10.91 27.26 -1.76
N LEU A 123 12.06 27.04 -2.41
CA LEU A 123 13.15 28.01 -2.49
C LEU A 123 13.30 28.38 -3.96
N GLU A 124 12.94 29.62 -4.28
CA GLU A 124 13.34 30.38 -5.47
C GLU A 124 13.87 29.56 -6.67
N GLY A 125 12.99 28.76 -7.30
CA GLY A 125 13.23 28.25 -8.65
C GLY A 125 14.28 27.14 -8.83
N TYR A 126 14.84 26.55 -7.77
CA TYR A 126 15.78 25.42 -7.88
C TYR A 126 15.35 24.19 -7.08
N CYS A 127 15.33 23.03 -7.75
CA CYS A 127 15.13 21.72 -7.15
C CYS A 127 16.42 21.31 -6.44
N ILE A 128 16.46 21.41 -5.11
CA ILE A 128 17.62 21.03 -4.29
C ILE A 128 17.38 19.64 -3.68
N THR A 129 18.44 18.86 -3.64
CA THR A 129 18.52 17.43 -3.32
C THR A 129 17.93 17.01 -1.97
N CYS A 130 17.35 15.80 -1.94
CA CYS A 130 16.84 15.11 -0.76
C CYS A 130 17.97 14.78 0.24
N ARG A 131 17.89 15.27 1.48
CA ARG A 131 18.58 14.66 2.63
C ARG A 131 17.61 13.75 3.38
N TYR A 132 18.07 12.55 3.72
CA TYR A 132 17.36 11.63 4.61
C TYR A 132 18.04 11.60 5.98
N SER A 133 17.24 11.76 7.03
CA SER A 133 17.47 11.15 8.33
C SER A 133 16.11 10.63 8.79
N GLY A 134 15.83 9.35 8.55
CA GLY A 134 14.55 8.75 8.91
C GLY A 134 14.68 7.25 9.04
N VAL A 135 13.58 6.61 9.45
CA VAL A 135 13.48 5.16 9.63
C VAL A 135 12.55 4.60 8.57
N LEU A 136 12.93 3.48 7.92
CA LEU A 136 12.02 2.71 7.08
C LEU A 136 10.93 2.08 7.98
N ARG A 137 9.73 2.64 7.95
CA ARG A 137 8.60 2.21 8.77
C ARG A 137 7.69 1.30 7.93
N PHE A 138 7.72 -0.01 8.15
CA PHE A 138 6.55 -0.84 7.84
C PHE A 138 5.44 -0.36 8.75
N ILE A 139 4.26 -0.08 8.21
CA ILE A 139 3.10 0.33 8.99
C ILE A 139 2.09 -0.80 8.86
N GLN A 140 1.88 -1.55 9.92
CA GLN A 140 0.73 -2.46 9.97
C GLN A 140 -0.25 -1.90 10.99
N PHE A 141 -1.50 -1.71 10.57
CA PHE A 141 -2.59 -1.31 11.45
C PHE A 141 -3.21 -2.57 12.05
N ASN A 142 -3.21 -2.67 13.38
CA ASN A 142 -4.00 -3.68 14.08
C ASN A 142 -4.68 -2.98 15.26
N ASN A 143 -6.01 -2.85 15.24
CA ASN A 143 -6.82 -2.23 16.31
C ASN A 143 -6.21 -0.91 16.86
N ASP A 144 -6.11 0.11 16.01
CA ASP A 144 -5.62 1.46 16.34
C ASP A 144 -4.11 1.59 16.71
N GLU A 145 -3.34 0.50 16.65
CA GLU A 145 -1.89 0.55 16.89
C GLU A 145 -1.07 0.50 15.59
N VAL A 146 -0.12 1.44 15.47
CA VAL A 146 0.87 1.50 14.39
C VAL A 146 2.13 0.76 14.83
N PHE A 147 2.39 -0.41 14.27
CA PHE A 147 3.60 -1.17 14.52
C PHE A 147 4.68 -0.80 13.51
N TYR A 148 5.84 -0.32 13.99
CA TYR A 148 7.03 -0.04 13.19
C TYR A 148 7.98 -1.25 13.24
N LEU A 149 8.21 -1.93 12.11
CA LEU A 149 9.22 -3.01 12.04
C LEU A 149 10.57 -2.45 11.59
N ASN A 150 11.56 -2.50 12.50
CA ASN A 150 13.00 -2.28 12.32
C ASN A 150 13.49 -0.91 11.81
N ASP A 151 14.54 -0.40 12.48
CA ASP A 151 15.28 0.77 12.04
C ASP A 151 16.26 0.41 10.92
N LEU A 152 16.01 0.87 9.69
CA LEU A 152 16.99 0.89 8.61
C LEU A 152 17.51 2.32 8.45
N THR A 153 18.69 2.61 9.00
CA THR A 153 19.46 3.82 8.71
C THR A 153 20.25 3.61 7.41
N LEU A 154 19.88 4.32 6.35
CA LEU A 154 20.72 4.45 5.15
C LEU A 154 21.55 5.72 5.30
N GLU A 155 22.80 5.59 5.73
CA GLU A 155 23.76 6.70 5.70
C GLU A 155 24.28 6.85 4.27
N GLY A 156 23.93 7.96 3.62
CA GLY A 156 24.47 8.33 2.32
C GLY A 156 25.84 8.99 2.49
N ASP A 157 26.90 8.32 2.04
CA ASP A 157 28.27 8.84 2.08
C ASP A 157 28.40 9.98 1.05
N SER A 158 28.59 11.21 1.52
CA SER A 158 28.86 12.36 0.66
C SER A 158 30.35 12.35 0.29
N GLY A 159 30.69 11.77 -0.86
CA GLY A 159 31.99 12.00 -1.49
C GLY A 159 32.24 13.50 -1.71
N PRO A 160 33.50 13.98 -1.61
CA PRO A 160 33.80 15.41 -1.63
C PRO A 160 33.47 16.06 -2.97
N ALA A 161 33.07 17.33 -2.88
CA ALA A 161 32.70 18.23 -3.96
C ALA A 161 33.84 18.56 -4.93
#